data_AF-A0A7X3MF55-F1
#
_entry.id   AF-A0A7X3MF55-F1
#
_cell.length_a   1.000
_cell.length_b   1.000
_cell.length_c   1.000
_cell.angle_alpha   90.00
_cell.angle_beta   90.00
_cell.angle_gamma   90.00
#
_symmetry.space_group_name_H-M   'P 1'
#
loop_
_entity.id
_entity.type
_entity.pdbx_description
1 polymer ?
#
loop_
_entity_poly.entity_id
_entity_poly.type
_entity_poly.pdbx_seq_one_letter_code
_entity_poly.pdbx_strand_id
1 'polypeptide(L)' 'MEKKSFFQTKEGGLTIAFIVIMVAFFIILAGLGSANDTICLVGFVIMVAAMLYSPVKTFIIKPKK' A
#
# COMPACT_ATOMS: atom_id res chain seq x y z
N MET A 1 7.74 -17.86 23.72
CA MET A 1 8.14 -16.59 23.07
C MET A 1 7.36 -16.48 21.77
N GLU A 2 6.17 -15.87 21.81
CA GLU A 2 5.30 -15.72 20.63
C GLU A 2 5.99 -14.79 19.63
N LYS A 3 6.38 -15.30 18.46
CA LYS A 3 7.01 -14.49 17.39
C LYS A 3 5.97 -13.50 16.88
N LYS A 4 5.88 -12.30 17.48
CA LYS A 4 5.09 -11.20 16.90
C LYS A 4 5.70 -10.86 15.56
N SER A 5 5.09 -11.39 14.51
CA SER A 5 5.48 -11.22 13.12
C SER A 5 5.63 -9.72 12.83
N PHE A 6 6.64 -9.33 12.06
CA PHE A 6 6.91 -7.95 11.65
C PHE A 6 5.64 -7.27 11.06
N PHE A 7 4.75 -8.08 10.50
CA PHE A 7 3.42 -7.72 10.01
C PHE A 7 2.43 -7.20 11.09
N GLN A 8 2.57 -7.57 12.36
CA GLN A 8 1.70 -7.12 13.46
C GLN A 8 2.16 -5.82 14.14
N THR A 9 3.37 -5.35 13.88
CA THR A 9 3.85 -4.08 14.45
C THR A 9 3.29 -2.90 13.67
N LYS A 10 3.14 -1.74 14.33
CA LYS A 10 2.63 -0.52 13.65
C LYS A 10 3.57 -0.13 12.51
N GLU A 11 4.87 -0.17 12.79
CA GLU A 11 5.96 0.15 11.87
C GLU A 11 6.06 -0.82 10.69
N GLY A 12 6.03 -2.15 10.93
CA GLY A 12 6.19 -3.13 9.84
C GLY A 12 5.05 -3.12 8.82
N GLY A 13 3.81 -2.86 9.25
CA GLY A 13 2.71 -2.65 8.28
C GLY A 13 2.82 -1.35 7.50
N LEU A 14 3.44 -0.30 8.06
CA LEU A 14 3.72 0.92 7.31
C LEU A 14 4.78 0.67 6.22
N THR A 15 5.81 -0.12 6.55
CA THR A 15 6.84 -0.56 5.58
C THR A 15 6.23 -1.35 4.43
N ILE A 16 5.27 -2.24 4.70
CA ILE A 16 4.59 -3.01 3.66
C ILE A 16 3.76 -2.10 2.76
N ALA A 17 3.01 -1.14 3.33
CA ALA A 17 2.28 -0.15 2.53
C ALA A 17 3.23 0.65 1.62
N PHE A 18 4.42 0.99 2.11
CA PHE A 18 5.45 1.67 1.33
C PHE A 18 5.95 0.83 0.15
N ILE A 19 6.21 -0.47 0.37
CA ILE A 19 6.60 -1.40 -0.70
C ILE A 19 5.51 -1.51 -1.77
N VAL A 20 4.24 -1.60 -1.35
CA VAL A 20 3.09 -1.65 -2.28
C VAL A 20 2.98 -0.37 -3.10
N ILE A 21 3.23 0.79 -2.50
CA ILE A 21 3.29 2.08 -3.21
C ILE A 21 4.41 2.06 -4.27
N MET A 22 5.60 1.55 -3.95
CA MET A 22 6.69 1.44 -4.93
C MET A 22 6.31 0.58 -6.13
N VAL A 23 5.69 -0.59 -5.89
CA VAL A 23 5.21 -1.47 -6.96
C VAL A 23 4.15 -0.78 -7.82
N ALA A 24 3.21 -0.07 -7.20
CA ALA A 24 2.19 0.67 -7.91
C ALA A 24 2.77 1.78 -8.81
N PHE A 25 3.82 2.47 -8.34
CA PHE A 25 4.55 3.44 -9.16
C PHE A 25 5.18 2.80 -10.41
N PHE A 26 5.79 1.61 -10.29
CA PHE A 26 6.32 0.88 -11.46
C PHE A 26 5.22 0.49 -12.45
N ILE A 27 4.05 0.07 -11.96
CA ILE A 27 2.89 -0.28 -12.81
C ILE A 27 2.40 0.95 -13.58
N ILE A 28 2.27 2.10 -12.91
CA ILE A 28 1.88 3.36 -13.56
C ILE A 28 2.92 3.76 -14.62
N LEU A 29 4.22 3.63 -14.32
CA LEU A 29 5.29 3.96 -15.26
C LEU A 29 5.23 3.07 -16.52
N ALA A 30 4.96 1.77 -16.33
CA ALA A 30 4.79 0.83 -17.44
C ALA A 30 3.51 1.10 -18.25
N GLY A 31 2.41 1.49 -17.60
CA GLY A 31 1.17 1.88 -18.27
C GLY A 31 1.34 3.15 -19.11
N LEU A 32 2.06 4.13 -18.57
CA LEU A 32 2.37 5.37 -19.29
C LEU A 32 3.25 5.12 -20.51
N GLY A 33 4.29 4.28 -20.38
CA GLY A 33 5.18 3.90 -21.48
C GLY A 33 4.52 3.09 -22.59
N SER A 34 3.40 2.42 -22.30
CA SER A 34 2.63 1.61 -23.26
C SER A 34 1.37 2.32 -23.78
N ALA A 35 1.16 3.60 -23.42
CA ALA A 35 -0.06 4.37 -23.71
C ALA A 35 -1.35 3.60 -23.37
N ASN A 36 -1.29 2.77 -22.31
CA ASN A 36 -2.37 1.88 -21.93
C ASN A 36 -3.02 2.38 -20.64
N ASP A 37 -4.10 3.14 -20.81
CA ASP A 37 -4.85 3.76 -19.72
C ASP A 37 -5.34 2.76 -18.69
N THR A 38 -5.61 1.52 -19.10
CA THR A 38 -6.06 0.44 -18.22
C THR A 38 -4.99 0.07 -17.18
N ILE A 39 -3.71 0.04 -17.59
CA ILE A 39 -2.59 -0.31 -16.70
C ILE A 39 -2.32 0.84 -15.73
N CYS A 40 -2.39 2.08 -16.20
CA CYS A 40 -2.34 3.27 -15.35
C CYS A 40 -3.46 3.29 -14.31
N LEU A 41 -4.70 2.98 -14.72
CA LEU A 41 -5.85 2.91 -13.82
C LEU A 41 -5.64 1.85 -12.73
N VAL A 42 -5.17 0.65 -13.10
CA VAL A 42 -4.87 -0.42 -12.14
C VAL A 42 -3.80 0.02 -11.14
N GLY A 43 -2.69 0.60 -11.62
CA GLY A 43 -1.65 1.13 -10.74
C GLY A 43 -2.16 2.23 -9.80
N PHE A 44 -3.05 3.09 -10.29
CA PHE A 44 -3.68 4.14 -9.50
C PHE A 44 -4.61 3.60 -8.41
N VAL A 45 -5.44 2.59 -8.72
CA VAL A 45 -6.31 1.94 -7.73
C VAL A 45 -5.49 1.27 -6.62
N ILE A 46 -4.37 0.62 -6.97
CA ILE A 46 -3.45 0.02 -5.99
C ILE A 46 -2.81 1.10 -5.10
N MET A 47 -2.40 2.23 -5.69
CA MET A 47 -1.89 3.40 -4.96
C MET A 47 -2.90 3.92 -3.94
N VAL A 48 -4.16 4.13 -4.37
CA VAL A 48 -5.24 4.61 -3.50
C VAL A 48 -5.49 3.63 -2.36
N ALA A 49 -5.56 2.32 -2.64
CA ALA A 49 -5.72 1.28 -1.63
C ALA A 49 -4.56 1.26 -0.61
N ALA A 50 -3.32 1.45 -1.07
CA ALA A 50 -2.14 1.51 -0.19
C ALA A 50 -2.11 2.79 0.67
N MET A 51 -2.51 3.94 0.11
CA MET A 51 -2.67 5.19 0.86
C MET A 51 -3.78 5.07 1.92
N LEU A 52 -4.84 4.33 1.64
CA LEU A 52 -5.94 4.02 2.56
C LEU A 52 -5.57 3.00 3.64
N TYR A 53 -4.58 2.14 3.40
CA TYR A 53 -4.11 1.18 4.41
C TYR A 53 -3.62 1.89 5.68
N SER A 54 -2.91 3.01 5.55
CA SER A 54 -2.42 3.81 6.68
C SER A 54 -3.56 4.33 7.58
N PRO A 55 -4.57 5.08 7.10
CA PRO A 55 -5.68 5.53 7.91
C PRO A 55 -6.58 4.38 8.39
N VAL A 56 -6.86 3.36 7.58
CA VAL A 56 -7.68 2.20 8.01
C VAL A 56 -7.02 1.47 9.18
N LYS A 57 -5.71 1.20 9.10
CA LYS A 57 -4.99 0.55 10.20
C LYS A 57 -4.94 1.42 11.46
N THR A 58 -4.79 2.73 11.30
CA THR A 58 -4.57 3.67 12.42
C THR A 58 -5.88 4.09 13.09
N PHE A 59 -6.97 4.25 12.34
CA PHE A 59 -8.26 4.72 12.85
C PHE A 59 -9.26 3.57 13.11
N ILE A 60 -9.23 2.48 12.35
CA ILE A 60 -10.22 1.39 12.45
C ILE A 60 -9.71 0.21 13.28
N ILE A 61 -8.48 -0.26 13.03
CA ILE A 61 -7.97 -1.52 13.64
C ILE A 61 -7.35 -1.30 15.03
N LYS A 62 -6.67 -0.18 15.26
CA LYS A 62 -6.16 0.22 16.58
C LYS A 62 -6.53 1.68 16.83
N PRO A 63 -7.81 1.99 17.08
CA PRO A 63 -8.18 3.33 17.52
C PRO A 63 -7.34 3.67 18.75
N LYS A 64 -6.61 4.78 18.70
CA LYS A 64 -5.82 5.28 19.82
C LYS A 64 -6.81 5.76 20.88
N LYS A 65 -7.19 4.88 21.81
CA LYS A 65 -7.67 5.25 23.15
C LYS A 65 -6.50 5.17 24.11
#